data_AF-A2FAQ5-F1
#
_entry.id   AF-A2FAQ5-F1
#
_cell.length_a   1.000
_cell.length_b   1.000
_cell.length_c   1.000
_cell.angle_alpha   90.00
_cell.angle_beta   90.00
_cell.angle_gamma   90.00
#
_symmetry.space_group_name_H-M   'P 1'
#
loop_
_entity.id
_entity.type
_entity.pdbx_description
1 polymer ?
#
loop_
_entity_poly.entity_id
_entity_poly.type
_entity_poly.pdbx_seq_one_letter_code
_entity_poly.pdbx_strand_id
1 'polypeptide(L)'
;MDKNDDNEDVCVPYPGGLSYAVVYGMMSYNLEYMNYSTEVSIDQYLADSYAYGNKTYEQAKALNPTYGYTSKVYFQQCLTVSFLQRSTNGEIKTLRRVNSTRWAGLKLDWPIGAAIYLLLYIEACQFIS
;
A
#
# COMPACT_ATOMS: atom_id res chain seq x y z
N MET A 1 -19.95 -22.37 30.00
CA MET A 1 -18.60 -21.81 30.13
C MET A 1 -17.93 -22.05 28.80
N ASP A 2 -17.71 -20.95 28.08
CA ASP A 2 -17.15 -20.93 26.74
C ASP A 2 -15.86 -21.73 26.68
N LYS A 3 -15.73 -22.51 25.61
CA LYS A 3 -14.44 -23.06 25.22
C LYS A 3 -13.59 -21.86 24.82
N ASN A 4 -12.59 -21.52 25.61
CA ASN A 4 -11.52 -20.64 25.16
C ASN A 4 -10.98 -21.25 23.86
N ASP A 5 -11.31 -20.63 22.73
CA ASP A 5 -10.71 -20.96 21.46
C ASP A 5 -9.31 -20.35 21.51
N ASP A 6 -8.34 -21.17 21.94
CA ASP A 6 -6.93 -20.79 22.14
C ASP A 6 -6.25 -20.22 20.87
N ASN A 7 -6.99 -20.10 19.76
CA ASN A 7 -6.57 -19.57 18.48
C ASN A 7 -7.16 -18.20 18.12
N GLU A 8 -8.08 -17.61 18.90
CA GLU A 8 -8.69 -16.30 18.55
C GLU A 8 -7.68 -15.14 18.51
N ASP A 9 -6.54 -15.27 19.21
CA ASP A 9 -5.48 -14.25 19.26
C ASP A 9 -4.19 -14.64 18.49
N VAL A 10 -4.18 -15.78 17.80
CA VAL A 10 -3.01 -16.20 17.03
C VAL A 10 -3.09 -15.58 15.65
N CYS A 11 -2.47 -14.41 15.46
CA CYS A 11 -2.23 -13.88 14.12
C CYS A 11 -1.54 -14.97 13.29
N VAL A 12 -2.16 -15.41 12.19
CA VAL A 12 -1.48 -16.24 11.19
C VAL A 12 -0.24 -15.47 10.77
N PRO A 13 0.98 -15.96 11.08
CA PRO A 13 2.18 -15.24 10.73
C PRO A 13 2.21 -15.10 9.22
N TYR A 14 2.47 -13.88 8.76
CA TYR A 14 2.71 -13.65 7.35
C TYR A 14 3.80 -14.65 6.89
N PRO A 15 3.53 -15.52 5.90
CA PRO A 15 4.53 -16.44 5.40
C PRO A 15 5.59 -15.60 4.70
N GLY A 16 6.66 -15.30 5.46
CA GLY A 16 7.63 -14.29 5.12
C GLY A 16 8.34 -14.50 3.78
N GLY A 17 9.16 -13.51 3.41
CA GLY A 17 10.01 -13.59 2.21
C GLY A 17 9.73 -12.55 1.14
N LEU A 18 8.90 -11.54 1.42
CA LEU A 18 8.80 -10.37 0.56
C LEU A 18 9.83 -9.30 0.99
N SER A 19 10.84 -9.08 0.16
CA SER A 19 11.81 -7.98 0.36
C SER A 19 11.23 -6.61 -0.04
N TYR A 20 10.14 -6.58 -0.81
CA TYR A 20 9.48 -5.36 -1.26
C TYR A 20 7.95 -5.49 -1.22
N ALA A 21 7.27 -4.37 -0.95
CA ALA A 21 5.85 -4.20 -1.21
C ALA A 21 5.64 -3.37 -2.47
N VAL A 22 4.80 -3.87 -3.36
CA VAL A 22 4.27 -3.06 -4.45
C VAL A 22 3.07 -2.28 -3.92
N VAL A 23 3.16 -0.94 -3.94
CA VAL A 23 2.12 -0.10 -3.38
C VAL A 23 1.17 0.43 -4.45
N TYR A 24 -0.13 0.35 -4.16
CA TYR A 24 -1.23 0.83 -5.00
C TYR A 24 -2.22 1.65 -4.16
N GLY A 25 -3.20 2.26 -4.84
CA GLY A 25 -4.28 3.01 -4.20
C GLY A 25 -3.77 4.14 -3.29
N MET A 26 -4.22 4.15 -2.04
CA MET A 26 -3.82 5.18 -1.07
C MET A 26 -2.30 5.18 -0.83
N MET A 27 -1.66 4.02 -0.71
CA MET A 27 -0.22 3.94 -0.43
C MET A 27 0.62 4.47 -1.60
N SER A 28 0.16 4.34 -2.85
CA SER A 28 0.88 4.93 -4.00
C SER A 28 0.86 6.45 -4.00
N TYR A 29 -0.20 7.08 -3.47
CA TYR A 29 -0.26 8.54 -3.40
C TYR A 29 0.73 9.14 -2.39
N ASN A 30 1.09 8.40 -1.34
CA ASN A 30 2.15 8.83 -0.43
C ASN A 30 3.49 8.96 -1.15
N LEU A 31 3.80 8.00 -2.02
CA LEU A 31 5.05 8.03 -2.78
C LEU A 31 5.03 9.12 -3.86
N GLU A 32 3.87 9.33 -4.48
CA GLU A 32 3.66 10.37 -5.49
C GLU A 32 3.79 11.78 -4.90
N TYR A 33 3.17 12.03 -3.75
CA TYR A 33 3.27 13.32 -3.08
C TYR A 33 4.72 13.65 -2.68
N MET A 34 5.44 12.66 -2.15
CA MET A 34 6.85 12.78 -1.78
C MET A 34 7.80 12.77 -2.98
N ASN A 35 7.26 12.72 -4.21
CA ASN A 35 7.98 12.78 -5.46
C ASN A 35 9.03 11.65 -5.65
N TYR A 36 8.78 10.46 -5.09
CA TYR A 36 9.62 9.30 -5.35
C TYR A 36 9.40 8.75 -6.76
N SER A 37 10.49 8.50 -7.47
CA SER A 37 10.48 8.13 -8.89
C SER A 37 10.03 6.69 -9.15
N THR A 38 10.40 5.72 -8.31
CA THR A 38 10.08 4.31 -8.55
C THR A 38 10.12 3.47 -7.28
N GLU A 39 11.17 3.61 -6.47
CA GLU A 39 11.37 2.84 -5.25
C GLU A 39 11.93 3.71 -4.13
N VAL A 40 11.61 3.34 -2.89
CA VAL A 40 12.20 3.94 -1.68
C VAL A 40 12.36 2.86 -0.62
N SER A 41 13.46 2.88 0.13
CA SER A 41 13.60 1.99 1.29
C SER A 41 12.67 2.45 2.41
N ILE A 42 12.22 1.53 3.26
CA ILE A 42 11.37 1.85 4.42
C ILE A 42 12.11 2.82 5.35
N ASP A 43 13.41 2.64 5.56
CA ASP A 43 14.22 3.51 6.41
C ASP A 43 14.30 4.95 5.86
N GLN A 44 14.47 5.09 4.54
CA GLN A 44 14.47 6.41 3.89
C GLN A 44 13.07 7.04 3.96
N TYR A 45 12.02 6.25 3.68
CA TYR A 45 10.64 6.70 3.76
C TYR A 45 10.26 7.17 5.17
N LEU A 46 10.74 6.48 6.21
CA LEU A 46 10.59 6.87 7.61
C LEU A 46 11.28 8.20 7.90
N ALA A 47 12.56 8.32 7.55
CA ALA A 47 13.34 9.54 7.75
C ALA A 47 12.68 10.75 7.07
N ASP A 48 12.23 10.58 5.83
CA ASP A 48 11.56 11.62 5.07
C ASP A 48 10.17 11.96 5.64
N SER A 49 9.45 10.97 6.17
CA SER A 49 8.17 11.21 6.85
C SER A 49 8.36 12.00 8.14
N TYR A 50 9.39 11.70 8.94
CA TYR A 50 9.74 12.50 10.12
C TYR A 50 10.16 13.93 9.74
N ALA A 51 10.96 14.09 8.69
CA ALA A 51 11.32 15.41 8.17
C ALA A 51 10.09 16.17 7.66
N TYR A 52 9.13 15.49 7.05
CA TYR A 52 7.85 16.06 6.62
C TYR A 52 7.00 16.55 7.79
N GLY A 53 6.94 15.78 8.89
CA GLY A 53 6.20 16.16 10.11
C GLY A 53 6.66 17.47 10.76
N ASN A 54 7.87 17.93 10.43
CA ASN A 54 8.43 19.21 10.90
C ASN A 54 8.15 20.41 9.96
N LYS A 55 7.47 20.20 8.83
CA LYS A 55 7.15 21.26 7.86
C LYS A 55 5.89 22.01 8.25
N THR A 56 5.85 23.31 7.95
CA THR A 56 4.59 24.07 7.94
C THR A 56 3.72 23.63 6.77
N TYR A 57 2.43 23.95 6.83
CA TYR A 57 1.50 23.64 5.73
C TYR A 57 1.96 24.23 4.38
N GLU A 58 2.46 25.48 4.37
CA GLU A 58 2.93 26.12 3.13
C GLU A 58 4.20 25.45 2.58
N GLN A 59 5.12 25.04 3.45
CA GLN A 59 6.32 24.29 3.05
C GLN A 59 5.96 22.91 2.49
N ALA A 60 4.98 22.24 3.09
CA ALA A 60 4.46 20.98 2.59
C ALA A 60 3.78 21.18 1.22
N LYS A 61 2.85 22.13 1.10
CA LYS A 61 2.15 22.41 -0.16
C LYS A 61 3.12 22.75 -1.30
N ALA A 62 4.24 23.40 -1.00
CA ALA A 62 5.28 23.70 -1.98
C ALA A 62 5.96 22.46 -2.57
N LEU A 63 5.96 21.31 -1.87
CA LEU A 63 6.52 20.06 -2.39
C LEU A 63 5.70 19.50 -3.55
N ASN A 64 4.38 19.62 -3.46
CA ASN A 64 3.47 19.19 -4.51
C ASN A 64 2.21 20.08 -4.55
N PRO A 65 2.26 21.21 -5.27
CA PRO A 65 1.19 22.20 -5.27
C PRO A 65 -0.13 21.71 -5.86
N THR A 66 -0.08 20.66 -6.71
CA THR A 66 -1.26 20.10 -7.39
C THR A 66 -1.96 19.04 -6.54
N TYR A 67 -1.36 18.59 -5.44
CA TYR A 67 -1.94 17.56 -4.58
C TYR A 67 -2.95 18.14 -3.59
N GLY A 68 -4.24 17.87 -3.83
CA GLY A 68 -5.35 18.43 -3.06
C GLY A 68 -5.48 17.96 -1.60
N TYR A 69 -4.72 16.95 -1.17
CA TYR A 69 -4.85 16.34 0.16
C TYR A 69 -3.62 16.56 1.07
N THR A 70 -2.86 17.63 0.85
CA THR A 70 -1.63 17.96 1.61
C THR A 70 -1.81 17.84 3.14
N SER A 71 -2.94 18.28 3.68
CA SER A 71 -3.24 18.22 5.13
C SER A 71 -3.37 16.81 5.69
N LYS A 72 -3.61 15.80 4.84
CA LYS A 72 -3.79 14.39 5.24
C LYS A 72 -2.53 13.55 5.04
N VAL A 73 -1.55 14.06 4.30
CA VAL A 73 -0.35 13.30 3.91
C VAL A 73 0.39 12.74 5.12
N TYR A 74 0.64 13.56 6.15
CA TYR A 74 1.42 13.09 7.30
C TYR A 74 0.71 11.94 8.04
N PHE A 75 -0.60 12.08 8.25
CA PHE A 75 -1.40 11.01 8.84
C PHE A 75 -1.36 9.73 8.00
N GLN A 76 -1.45 9.86 6.68
CA GLN A 76 -1.39 8.73 5.75
C GLN A 76 -0.01 8.06 5.72
N GLN A 77 1.08 8.82 5.88
CA GLN A 77 2.44 8.29 6.04
C GLN A 77 2.56 7.47 7.33
N CYS A 78 2.11 8.03 8.46
CA CYS A 78 2.13 7.34 9.76
C CYS A 78 1.33 6.02 9.75
N LEU A 79 0.16 6.01 9.11
CA LEU A 79 -0.63 4.80 8.94
C LEU A 79 0.09 3.75 8.08
N THR A 80 0.71 4.18 6.98
CA THR A 80 1.43 3.28 6.06
C THR A 80 2.62 2.64 6.76
N VAL A 81 3.42 3.44 7.46
CA VAL A 81 4.55 2.95 8.28
C VAL A 81 4.06 1.96 9.34
N SER A 82 3.04 2.33 10.12
CA SER A 82 2.54 1.51 11.21
C SER A 82 1.99 0.19 10.70
N PHE A 83 1.25 0.23 9.59
CA PHE A 83 0.74 -0.96 8.93
C PHE A 83 1.90 -1.85 8.49
N LEU A 84 2.83 -1.35 7.67
CA LEU A 84 3.89 -2.18 7.10
C LEU A 84 4.84 -2.74 8.14
N GLN A 85 5.30 -1.93 9.10
CA GLN A 85 6.25 -2.40 10.10
C GLN A 85 5.63 -3.42 11.06
N ARG A 86 4.39 -3.21 11.48
CA ARG A 86 3.73 -4.11 12.44
C ARG A 86 3.15 -5.35 11.77
N SER A 87 2.52 -5.22 10.60
CA SER A 87 1.88 -6.35 9.92
C SER A 87 2.89 -7.31 9.30
N THR A 88 4.06 -6.82 8.92
CA THR A 88 5.11 -7.65 8.28
C THR A 88 6.31 -7.90 9.18
N ASN A 89 6.22 -7.56 10.47
CA ASN A 89 7.32 -7.69 11.42
C ASN A 89 8.65 -7.05 10.92
N GLY A 90 8.53 -5.97 10.14
CA GLY A 90 9.66 -5.28 9.53
C GLY A 90 10.39 -6.04 8.40
N GLU A 91 9.81 -7.12 7.86
CA GLU A 91 10.41 -7.87 6.75
C GLU A 91 10.50 -7.05 5.46
N ILE A 92 9.47 -6.25 5.17
CA ILE A 92 9.46 -5.39 4.00
C ILE A 92 10.52 -4.29 4.18
N LYS A 93 11.47 -4.22 3.23
CA LYS A 93 12.54 -3.22 3.24
C LYS A 93 12.36 -2.13 2.20
N THR A 94 11.57 -2.39 1.16
CA THR A 94 11.40 -1.46 0.03
C THR A 94 9.94 -1.28 -0.32
N LEU A 95 9.54 -0.02 -0.54
CA LEU A 95 8.29 0.32 -1.19
C LEU A 95 8.54 0.57 -2.67
N ARG A 96 7.89 -0.21 -3.52
CA ARG A 96 7.94 -0.07 -4.96
C ARG A 96 6.64 0.53 -5.46
N ARG A 97 6.74 1.72 -6.04
CA ARG A 97 5.67 2.28 -6.87
C ARG A 97 5.80 1.63 -8.24
N VAL A 98 4.78 0.89 -8.66
CA VAL A 98 4.63 0.71 -10.11
C VAL A 98 4.20 2.07 -10.64
N ASN A 99 4.86 2.54 -11.70
CA ASN A 99 4.38 3.69 -12.48
C ASN A 99 3.11 3.25 -13.24
N SER A 100 2.09 2.84 -12.50
CA SER A 100 0.87 2.25 -13.01
C SER A 100 -0.22 3.31 -13.00
N THR A 101 -0.19 4.18 -13.99
CA THR A 101 -1.45 4.40 -14.67
C THR A 101 -1.83 3.19 -15.51
N ARG A 102 -0.87 2.31 -15.92
CA ARG A 102 -1.11 1.25 -16.90
C ARG A 102 -0.11 0.08 -16.79
N TRP A 103 -0.51 -1.10 -16.31
CA TRP A 103 0.02 -2.35 -16.87
C TRP A 103 -0.92 -2.71 -18.01
N ALA A 104 -0.45 -2.67 -19.25
CA ALA A 104 -1.29 -2.83 -20.46
C ALA A 104 -2.53 -1.91 -20.55
N GLY A 105 -2.55 -0.76 -19.88
CA GLY A 105 -3.70 0.16 -19.89
C GLY A 105 -4.61 0.09 -18.66
N LEU A 106 -4.42 -0.89 -17.79
CA LEU A 106 -5.33 -1.18 -16.69
C LEU A 106 -4.78 -0.74 -15.33
N LYS A 107 -5.67 -0.27 -14.45
CA LYS A 107 -5.35 0.09 -13.07
C LYS A 107 -5.15 -1.20 -12.27
N LEU A 108 -3.89 -1.53 -11.96
CA LEU A 108 -3.51 -2.66 -11.11
C LEU A 108 -4.17 -2.52 -9.73
N ASP A 109 -5.27 -3.24 -9.54
CA ASP A 109 -6.02 -3.29 -8.31
C ASP A 109 -6.91 -4.56 -8.34
N TRP A 110 -7.45 -4.96 -7.19
CA TRP A 110 -8.29 -6.16 -7.05
C TRP A 110 -9.45 -6.28 -8.07
N PRO A 111 -10.04 -5.18 -8.61
CA PRO A 111 -11.12 -5.30 -9.60
C PRO A 111 -10.72 -6.02 -10.89
N ILE A 112 -9.46 -5.97 -11.32
CA ILE A 112 -9.01 -6.74 -12.50
C ILE A 112 -9.05 -8.23 -12.19
N GLY A 113 -8.51 -8.63 -11.04
CA GLY A 113 -8.53 -10.03 -10.60
C GLY A 113 -9.96 -10.53 -10.41
N ALA A 114 -10.84 -9.72 -9.81
CA ALA A 114 -12.25 -10.03 -9.66
C ALA A 114 -12.95 -10.19 -11.02
N ALA A 115 -12.68 -9.31 -11.99
CA ALA A 115 -13.26 -9.41 -13.33
C ALA A 115 -12.81 -10.68 -14.06
N ILE A 116 -11.51 -11.02 -14.01
CA ILE A 116 -10.97 -12.26 -14.59
C ILE A 116 -11.61 -13.49 -13.92
N TYR A 117 -11.71 -13.50 -12.59
CA TYR A 117 -12.33 -14.58 -11.83
C TYR A 117 -13.80 -14.77 -12.21
N LEU A 118 -14.58 -13.68 -12.27
CA LEU A 118 -15.99 -13.74 -12.67
C LEU A 118 -16.17 -14.21 -14.12
N LEU A 119 -15.32 -13.76 -15.05
CA LEU A 119 -15.38 -14.18 -16.45
C LEU A 119 -15.06 -15.67 -16.61
N LEU A 120 -13.98 -16.16 -15.98
CA LEU A 120 -13.61 -17.58 -16.02
C LEU A 120 -14.64 -18.46 -15.31
N TYR A 121 -15.27 -17.96 -14.24
CA TYR A 121 -16.36 -18.66 -13.55
C TYR A 121 -17.61 -18.79 -14.44
N ILE A 122 -17.97 -17.73 -15.18
CA ILE A 122 -19.09 -17.77 -16.13
C ILE A 122 -18.80 -18.75 -17.29
N GLU A 123 -17.59 -18.74 -17.85
CA GLU A 123 -17.20 -19.71 -18.89
C GLU A 123 -17.25 -21.15 -18.39
N ALA A 124 -16.78 -21.42 -17.16
CA ALA A 124 -16.86 -22.75 -16.56
C ALA A 124 -18.31 -23.23 -16.34
N CYS A 125 -19.24 -22.33 -15.98
CA CYS A 125 -20.66 -22.67 -15.83
C CYS A 125 -21.37 -22.94 -17.16
N GLN A 126 -20.95 -22.32 -18.27
CA GLN A 126 -21.54 -22.57 -19.59
C GLN A 126 -21.13 -23.90 -20.23
N PHE A 127 -20.01 -24.50 -19.80
CA PHE A 127 -19.58 -25.83 -20.26
C PHE A 127 -20.19 -27.00 -19.46
N ILE A 128 -20.88 -26.73 -18.36
CA ILE A 128 -21.47 -27.73 -17.46
C ILE A 128 -23.02 -27.80 -17.63
N SER A 129 -23.61 -26.91 -18.44
CA SER A 129 -25.03 -26.94 -18.83
C SER A 129 -25.24 -27.55 -20.20
#